data_AF-A0A8T4I691-F1
#
_entry.id   AF-A0A8T4I691-F1
#
_cell.length_a   1.000
_cell.length_b   1.000
_cell.length_c   1.000
_cell.angle_alpha   90.00
_cell.angle_beta   90.00
_cell.angle_gamma   90.00
#
_symmetry.space_group_name_H-M   'P 1'
#
loop_
_entity.id
_entity.type
_entity.pdbx_description
1 polymer ?
#
loop_
_entity_poly.entity_id
_entity_poly.type
_entity_poly.pdbx_seq_one_letter_code
_entity_poly.pdbx_strand_id
1 'polypeptide(L)' 'DMPGTTDPRYYLPQEPADPGAEYLTIQETDWVLGMGVRTARLLYREAGFERGQRKKIMTSPAERKRMHELNN' A
#
# COMPACT_ATOMS: atom_id res chain seq x y z
N ASP A 1 27.14 5.56 15.24
CA ASP A 1 25.77 5.81 14.75
C ASP A 1 25.73 5.87 13.24
N MET A 2 25.29 4.80 12.57
CA MET A 2 24.96 4.88 11.15
C MET A 2 23.55 5.44 11.03
N PRO A 3 23.34 6.60 10.37
CA PRO A 3 21.99 7.08 10.09
C PRO A 3 21.35 6.08 9.13
N GLY A 4 20.23 5.48 9.55
CA GLY A 4 19.49 4.52 8.73
C GLY A 4 19.11 5.17 7.41
N THR A 5 19.87 4.85 6.35
CA THR A 5 19.63 5.38 5.02
C THR A 5 18.31 4.77 4.57
N THR A 6 17.25 5.57 4.67
CA THR A 6 15.93 5.13 4.19
C THR A 6 16.07 5.11 2.68
N ASP A 7 16.11 3.92 2.08
CA ASP A 7 16.19 3.76 0.63
C ASP A 7 15.09 4.64 0.01
N PRO A 8 15.42 5.63 -0.84
CA PRO A 8 14.42 6.52 -1.43
C PRO A 8 13.34 5.77 -2.23
N ARG A 9 13.63 4.52 -2.65
CA ARG A 9 12.66 3.64 -3.32
C ARG A 9 11.55 3.15 -2.40
N TYR A 10 11.71 3.24 -1.08
CA TYR A 10 10.70 2.81 -0.11
C TYR A 10 9.40 3.63 -0.17
N TYR A 11 9.46 4.82 -0.77
CA TYR A 11 8.32 5.72 -0.94
C TYR A 11 7.78 5.77 -2.37
N LEU A 12 8.40 5.04 -3.31
CA LEU A 12 7.93 4.96 -4.67
C LEU A 12 6.86 3.87 -4.80
N PRO A 13 5.83 4.08 -5.64
CA PRO A 13 4.98 2.99 -6.09
C PRO A 13 5.86 1.91 -6.72
N GLN A 14 5.58 0.65 -6.39
CA GLN A 14 6.29 -0.50 -6.96
C GLN A 14 5.35 -1.20 -7.93
N GLU A 15 5.78 -1.43 -9.16
CA GLU A 15 4.98 -2.21 -10.11
C GLU A 15 4.85 -3.67 -9.60
N PRO A 16 3.62 -4.20 -9.46
CA PRO A 16 3.42 -5.58 -9.07
C PRO A 16 3.81 -6.53 -10.19
N ALA A 17 4.32 -7.71 -9.84
CA ALA A 17 4.53 -8.79 -10.80
C ALA A 17 3.21 -9.27 -11.46
N ASP A 18 2.10 -9.19 -10.72
CA ASP A 18 0.74 -9.42 -11.21
C ASP A 18 -0.23 -8.44 -10.53
N PRO A 19 -0.80 -7.45 -11.27
CA PRO A 19 -1.81 -6.53 -10.73
C PRO A 19 -3.09 -7.21 -10.22
N GLY A 20 -3.37 -8.43 -10.71
CA GLY A 20 -4.52 -9.25 -10.31
C GLY A 20 -4.28 -10.13 -9.08
N ALA A 21 -3.07 -10.10 -8.51
CA ALA A 21 -2.72 -10.96 -7.38
C ALA A 21 -3.66 -10.76 -6.18
N GLU A 22 -3.90 -11.85 -5.46
CA GLU A 22 -4.77 -11.85 -4.28
C GLU A 22 -4.25 -10.84 -3.25
N TYR A 23 -2.96 -10.85 -2.95
CA TYR A 23 -2.34 -9.89 -2.03
C TYR A 23 -1.30 -9.04 -2.74
N LEU A 24 -1.44 -7.73 -2.60
CA LEU A 24 -0.45 -6.74 -3.04
C LEU A 24 0.09 -6.00 -1.84
N THR A 25 1.35 -5.58 -1.88
CA THR A 25 1.87 -4.64 -0.89
C THR A 25 1.18 -3.28 -1.04
N ILE A 26 1.29 -2.43 -0.03
CA ILE A 26 0.75 -1.06 -0.12
C ILE A 26 1.40 -0.21 -1.22
N GLN A 27 2.65 -0.51 -1.61
CA GLN A 27 3.34 0.17 -2.71
C GLN A 27 2.83 -0.31 -4.08
N GLU A 28 2.55 -1.61 -4.21
CA GLU A 28 1.92 -2.18 -5.40
C GLU A 28 0.46 -1.76 -5.53
N THR A 29 -0.24 -1.64 -4.40
CA THR A 29 -1.60 -1.09 -4.36
C THR A 29 -1.64 0.35 -4.85
N ASP A 30 -0.67 1.15 -4.40
CA ASP A 30 -0.52 2.51 -4.89
C ASP A 30 -0.28 2.54 -6.41
N TRP A 31 0.62 1.69 -6.91
CA TRP A 31 0.87 1.60 -8.34
C TRP A 31 -0.41 1.27 -9.13
N VAL A 32 -1.21 0.32 -8.64
CA VAL A 32 -2.48 -0.09 -9.29
C VAL A 32 -3.55 1.00 -9.24
N LEU A 33 -3.63 1.74 -8.13
CA LEU A 33 -4.71 2.72 -7.92
C LEU A 33 -4.32 4.18 -8.23
N GLY A 34 -3.03 4.48 -8.39
CA GLY A 34 -2.51 5.79 -8.78
C GLY A 34 -2.73 6.92 -7.77
N MET A 35 -2.72 6.64 -6.46
CA MET A 35 -3.17 7.60 -5.41
C MET A 35 -2.05 8.21 -4.54
N GLY A 36 -0.83 7.70 -4.65
CA GLY A 36 0.32 7.94 -3.78
C GLY A 36 0.38 7.03 -2.55
N VAL A 37 1.56 6.46 -2.26
CA VAL A 37 1.81 5.55 -1.11
C VAL A 37 1.34 6.13 0.23
N ARG A 38 1.50 7.45 0.42
CA ARG A 38 1.05 8.13 1.65
C ARG A 38 -0.48 8.09 1.77
N THR A 39 -1.19 8.41 0.69
CA THR A 39 -2.66 8.37 0.62
C THR A 39 -3.15 6.95 0.83
N ALA A 40 -2.55 5.96 0.15
CA ALA A 40 -2.89 4.55 0.33
C ALA A 40 -2.77 4.11 1.80
N ARG A 41 -1.72 4.53 2.51
CA ARG A 41 -1.56 4.22 3.95
C ARG A 41 -2.59 4.90 4.85
N LEU A 42 -3.05 6.11 4.50
CA LEU A 42 -4.09 6.82 5.24
C LEU A 42 -5.44 6.11 5.03
N LEU A 43 -5.82 5.88 3.77
CA LEU A 43 -7.07 5.21 3.40
C LEU A 43 -7.15 3.79 3.97
N TYR A 44 -6.04 3.05 4.01
CA TYR A 44 -5.99 1.73 4.65
C TYR A 44 -6.36 1.81 6.15
N ARG A 45 -5.91 2.85 6.85
CA ARG A 45 -6.27 3.08 8.27
C ARG A 45 -7.69 3.58 8.43
N GLU A 46 -8.13 4.49 7.58
CA GLU A 46 -9.50 5.05 7.61
C GLU A 46 -10.56 3.99 7.29
N ALA A 47 -10.22 3.03 6.42
CA ALA A 47 -11.05 1.86 6.17
C ALA A 47 -11.14 0.90 7.37
N GLY A 48 -10.41 1.15 8.46
CA GLY A 48 -10.42 0.35 9.68
C GLY A 48 -9.56 -0.90 9.62
N PHE A 49 -8.68 -1.02 8.61
CA PHE A 49 -7.81 -2.19 8.50
C PHE A 49 -6.61 -2.06 9.44
N GLU A 50 -6.42 -3.07 10.28
CA GLU A 50 -5.28 -3.11 11.18
C GLU A 50 -4.02 -3.58 10.45
N ARG A 51 -2.89 -2.97 10.80
CA ARG A 51 -1.59 -3.54 10.41
C ARG A 51 -1.42 -4.85 11.16
N GLY A 52 -1.71 -5.97 10.50
CA GLY A 52 -1.34 -7.28 11.03
C GLY A 52 0.14 -7.28 11.43
N GLN A 53 0.55 -8.17 12.35
CA GLN A 53 1.92 -8.23 12.91
C GLN A 53 3.07 -8.38 11.88
N ARG A 54 2.76 -8.45 10.58
CA ARG A 54 3.73 -8.47 9.50
C ARG A 54 4.40 -7.10 9.36
N LYS A 55 5.70 -7.14 9.07
CA LYS A 55 6.53 -5.95 8.81
C LYS A 55 6.04 -5.13 7.59
N LYS A 56 5.17 -5.69 6.74
CA LYS A 56 4.65 -5.08 5.50
C LYS A 56 3.12 -5.08 5.52
N ILE A 57 2.53 -3.98 5.03
CA ILE A 57 1.09 -3.89 4.78
C ILE A 57 0.80 -4.61 3.47
N MET A 58 -0.08 -5.60 3.52
CA MET A 58 -0.61 -6.30 2.37
C MET A 58 -2.09 -5.96 2.25
N THR A 59 -2.58 -5.82 1.02
CA THR A 59 -3.97 -5.53 0.71
C THR A 59 -4.54 -6.66 -0.15
N SER A 60 -5.71 -7.14 0.23
CA SER A 60 -6.57 -8.02 -0.56
C SER A 60 -7.35 -7.23 -1.61
N PRO A 61 -8.01 -7.88 -2.58
CA PRO A 61 -8.77 -7.16 -3.61
C PRO A 61 -9.95 -6.37 -3.00
N ALA A 62 -10.57 -6.90 -1.94
CA ALA A 62 -11.64 -6.22 -1.21
C ALA A 62 -11.16 -4.94 -0.51
N GLU A 63 -9.99 -5.01 0.15
CA GLU A 63 -9.37 -3.84 0.79
C GLU A 63 -8.99 -2.78 -0.26
N ARG A 64 -8.41 -3.19 -1.41
CA ARG A 64 -8.09 -2.27 -2.51
C ARG A 64 -9.33 -1.58 -3.06
N LYS A 65 -10.42 -2.32 -3.26
CA LYS A 65 -11.71 -1.75 -3.67
C LYS A 65 -12.20 -0.71 -2.67
N ARG A 66 -12.16 -1.03 -1.37
CA ARG A 66 -12.59 -0.10 -0.31
C ARG A 66 -11.73 1.16 -0.27
N MET A 67 -10.42 1.03 -0.45
CA MET A 67 -9.51 2.17 -0.53
C MET A 67 -9.82 3.05 -1.75
N HIS A 68 -10.09 2.45 -2.91
CA HIS A 68 -10.48 3.19 -4.11
C HIS A 68 -11.81 3.95 -3.93
N GLU A 69 -12.78 3.36 -3.23
CA GLU A 69 -14.05 4.02 -2.91
C GLU A 69 -13.88 5.24 -2.00
N LEU A 70 -12.93 5.21 -1.04
CA LEU A 70 -12.67 6.35 -0.14
C LEU A 70 -11.84 7.47 -0.79
N ASN A 71 -11.20 7.20 -1.93
CA ASN A 71 -10.36 8.16 -2.65
C ASN A 71 -11.13 9.01 -3.69
N ASN A 72 -12.39 8.67 -3.97
CA ASN A 72 -13.28 9.40 -4.88
C ASN A 72 -14.32 10.20 -4.09
#